data_AF-A0A951YFX7-F1
#
_entry.id   AF-A0A951YFX7-F1
#
_cell.length_a   1.000
_cell.length_b   1.000
_cell.length_c   1.000
_cell.angle_alpha   90.00
_cell.angle_beta   90.00
_cell.angle_gamma   90.00
#
_symmetry.space_group_name_H-M   'P 1'
#
loop_
_entity.id
_entity.type
_entity.pdbx_description
1 polymer ?
#
loop_
_entity_poly.entity_id
_entity_poly.type
_entity_poly.pdbx_seq_one_letter_code
_entity_poly.pdbx_strand_id
1 'polypeptide(L)'
;MLQIKIQNEELCLLPEKGMFWAAQKTIIVSDLHWGKAAHFRKNGIAIPAKVQHADETRLSALVRKYQADRLIIAGDMFHSVQNKETDNFSHWRSAHAQLHIDLVMGNHDILKKTSYSAHNITLHDNVLDAGAFLVSRQA
;
A
#
# COMPACT_ATOMS: atom_id res chain seq x y z
N MET A 1 6.24 7.34 17.28
CA MET A 1 4.83 7.05 16.97
C MET A 1 3.97 7.95 17.82
N LEU A 2 2.82 8.41 17.31
CA LEU A 2 1.89 9.28 18.04
C LEU A 2 0.53 8.60 18.10
N GLN A 3 -0.04 8.44 19.29
CA GLN A 3 -1.38 7.91 19.47
C GLN A 3 -2.40 9.03 19.42
N ILE A 4 -3.46 8.82 18.66
CA ILE A 4 -4.60 9.74 18.54
C ILE A 4 -5.90 8.94 18.63
N LYS A 5 -6.97 9.62 19.04
CA LYS A 5 -8.31 9.04 19.09
C LYS A 5 -9.25 9.86 18.21
N ILE A 6 -9.88 9.22 17.23
CA ILE A 6 -10.82 9.84 16.28
C ILE A 6 -12.05 8.95 16.20
N GLN A 7 -13.26 9.52 16.31
CA GLN A 7 -14.52 8.75 16.28
C GLN A 7 -14.52 7.54 17.23
N ASN A 8 -13.91 7.71 18.40
CA ASN A 8 -13.71 6.68 19.42
C ASN A 8 -12.75 5.53 19.06
N GLU A 9 -12.11 5.57 17.89
CA GLU A 9 -11.10 4.62 17.44
C GLU A 9 -9.68 5.06 17.81
N GLU A 10 -8.84 4.11 18.20
CA GLU A 10 -7.43 4.34 18.49
C GLU A 10 -6.57 4.15 17.24
N LEU A 11 -5.88 5.22 16.85
CA LEU A 11 -5.01 5.28 15.69
C LEU A 11 -3.60 5.63 16.14
N CYS A 12 -2.62 4.95 15.56
CA CYS A 12 -1.21 5.22 15.79
C CYS A 12 -0.57 5.77 14.52
N LEU A 13 -0.17 7.03 14.54
CA LEU A 13 0.60 7.65 13.47
C LEU A 13 2.05 7.18 13.54
N LEU A 14 2.52 6.61 12.43
CA LEU A 14 3.81 5.96 12.33
C LEU A 14 4.82 6.89 11.65
N PRO A 15 6.07 6.99 12.13
CA PRO A 15 7.12 7.76 11.45
C PRO A 15 7.42 7.24 10.04
N GLU A 16 7.02 6.01 9.73
CA GLU A 16 7.14 5.34 8.43
C GLU A 16 6.12 5.83 7.37
N LYS A 17 5.42 6.95 7.62
CA LYS A 17 4.39 7.53 6.73
C LYS A 17 3.17 6.62 6.53
N GLY A 18 2.69 6.05 7.63
CA GLY A 18 1.46 5.26 7.65
C GLY A 18 0.75 5.41 8.98
N MET A 19 -0.40 4.77 9.08
CA MET A 19 -1.18 4.73 10.31
C MET A 19 -1.55 3.29 10.63
N PHE A 20 -1.46 2.93 11.91
CA PHE A 20 -1.97 1.65 12.40
C PHE A 20 -3.27 1.86 13.16
N TRP A 21 -4.32 1.16 12.74
CA TRP A 21 -5.62 1.11 13.40
C TRP A 21 -5.73 -0.18 14.19
N ALA A 22 -5.57 -0.06 15.51
CA ALA A 22 -5.36 -1.21 16.40
C ALA A 22 -6.58 -2.13 16.47
N ALA A 23 -7.79 -1.57 16.64
CA ALA A 23 -9.03 -2.32 16.75
C ALA A 23 -9.30 -3.21 15.53
N GLN A 24 -8.87 -2.76 14.34
CA GLN A 24 -9.04 -3.48 13.08
C GLN A 24 -7.79 -4.22 12.62
N LYS A 25 -6.70 -4.22 13.41
CA LYS A 25 -5.37 -4.72 13.01
C LYS A 25 -4.98 -4.31 11.59
N THR A 26 -5.21 -3.04 11.27
CA THR A 26 -5.13 -2.54 9.90
C THR A 26 -4.02 -1.52 9.77
N ILE A 27 -3.18 -1.66 8.74
CA ILE A 27 -2.27 -0.60 8.32
C ILE A 27 -2.93 0.19 7.20
N ILE A 28 -2.85 1.52 7.29
CA ILE A 28 -3.36 2.45 6.28
C ILE A 28 -2.17 3.27 5.75
N VAL A 29 -2.02 3.31 4.44
CA VAL A 29 -0.98 4.05 3.71
C VAL A 29 -1.60 4.72 2.47
N SER A 30 -0.93 5.71 1.92
CA SER A 30 -1.25 6.31 0.61
C SER A 30 0.00 6.37 -0.25
N ASP A 31 -0.18 6.56 -1.57
CA ASP A 31 0.89 6.93 -2.50
C ASP A 31 2.11 5.99 -2.47
N LEU A 32 1.88 4.67 -2.37
CA LEU A 32 2.97 3.69 -2.29
C LEU A 32 3.90 3.75 -3.50
N HIS A 33 3.36 4.03 -4.69
CA HIS A 33 4.13 4.14 -5.94
C HIS A 33 5.11 2.99 -6.13
N TRP A 34 4.64 1.76 -5.91
CA TRP A 34 5.45 0.56 -6.03
C TRP A 34 6.13 0.52 -7.41
N GLY A 35 7.45 0.35 -7.41
CA GLY A 35 8.26 0.32 -8.63
C GLY A 35 8.81 1.66 -9.12
N LYS A 36 8.45 2.81 -8.51
CA LYS A 36 8.87 4.15 -8.98
C LYS A 36 10.38 4.32 -9.23
N ALA A 37 11.22 3.78 -8.35
CA ALA A 37 12.68 3.84 -8.52
C ALA A 37 13.20 2.96 -9.68
N ALA A 38 12.53 1.86 -10.03
CA ALA A 38 12.85 1.07 -11.22
C ALA A 38 12.42 1.80 -12.51
N HIS A 39 11.24 2.41 -12.51
CA HIS A 39 10.75 3.23 -13.61
C HIS A 39 11.70 4.39 -13.95
N PHE A 40 12.15 5.17 -12.95
CA PHE A 40 13.10 6.27 -13.19
C PHE A 40 14.46 5.80 -13.73
N ARG A 41 14.97 4.67 -13.24
CA ARG A 41 16.19 4.04 -13.79
C ARG A 41 16.06 3.68 -15.26
N LYS A 42 14.91 3.10 -15.65
CA LYS A 42 14.63 2.76 -17.04
C LYS A 42 14.63 3.99 -17.96
N ASN A 43 14.29 5.16 -17.40
CA ASN A 43 14.27 6.44 -18.10
C ASN A 43 15.58 7.26 -17.91
N GLY A 44 16.69 6.61 -17.57
CA GLY A 44 18.03 7.24 -17.55
C GLY A 44 18.38 8.02 -16.29
N ILE A 45 17.51 8.03 -15.27
CA ILE A 45 17.80 8.66 -13.97
C ILE A 45 18.48 7.62 -13.07
N ALA A 46 19.72 7.89 -12.65
CA ALA A 46 20.49 6.99 -11.79
C ALA A 46 19.93 6.96 -10.36
N ILE A 47 18.93 6.10 -10.10
CA ILE A 47 18.41 5.82 -8.76
C ILE A 47 18.97 4.48 -8.26
N PRO A 48 19.55 4.39 -7.05
CA PRO A 48 20.02 3.11 -6.52
C PRO A 48 18.89 2.09 -6.32
N ALA A 49 19.12 0.83 -6.69
CA ALA A 49 18.16 -0.26 -6.46
C ALA A 49 17.73 -0.40 -4.99
N LYS A 50 18.63 -0.05 -4.07
CA LYS A 50 18.41 -0.07 -2.62
C LYS A 50 17.22 0.79 -2.17
N VAL A 51 16.87 1.84 -2.91
CA VAL A 51 15.77 2.75 -2.55
C VAL A 51 14.43 2.01 -2.60
N GLN A 52 14.15 1.29 -3.69
CA GLN A 52 12.92 0.50 -3.82
C GLN A 52 12.84 -0.58 -2.73
N HIS A 53 13.93 -1.32 -2.54
CA HIS A 53 13.97 -2.38 -1.54
C HIS A 53 13.73 -1.87 -0.12
N ALA A 54 14.09 -0.61 0.18
CA ALA A 54 13.84 0.01 1.47
C ALA A 54 12.35 0.28 1.73
N ASP A 55 11.56 0.68 0.73
CA ASP A 55 10.11 0.88 0.88
C ASP A 55 9.38 -0.45 1.11
N GLU A 56 9.70 -1.48 0.32
CA GLU A 56 9.13 -2.83 0.45
C GLU A 56 9.49 -3.47 1.81
N THR A 57 10.75 -3.30 2.24
CA THR A 57 11.22 -3.77 3.56
C THR A 57 10.49 -3.04 4.69
N ARG A 58 10.29 -1.73 4.57
CA ARG A 58 9.57 -0.93 5.57
C ARG A 58 8.13 -1.39 5.72
N LEU A 59 7.40 -1.55 4.62
CA LEU A 59 6.01 -2.03 4.66
C LEU A 59 5.93 -3.45 5.26
N SER A 60 6.83 -4.34 4.86
CA SER A 60 6.92 -5.69 5.45
C SER A 60 7.18 -5.66 6.95
N ALA A 61 8.09 -4.80 7.40
CA ALA A 61 8.41 -4.63 8.80
C ALA A 61 7.21 -4.09 9.59
N LEU A 62 6.44 -3.14 9.03
CA LEU A 62 5.21 -2.64 9.65
C LEU A 62 4.17 -3.74 9.80
N VAL A 63 3.86 -4.47 8.71
CA VAL A 63 2.88 -5.57 8.72
C VAL A 63 3.24 -6.60 9.79
N ARG A 64 4.51 -7.00 9.87
CA ARG A 64 4.97 -7.97 10.87
C ARG A 64 4.96 -7.41 12.30
N LYS A 65 5.47 -6.19 12.49
CA LYS A 65 5.58 -5.54 13.81
C LYS A 65 4.22 -5.36 14.47
N TYR A 66 3.23 -4.97 13.69
CA TYR A 66 1.87 -4.71 14.18
C TYR A 66 0.93 -5.91 14.02
N GLN A 67 1.43 -7.03 13.49
CA GLN A 67 0.65 -8.23 13.17
C GLN A 67 -0.64 -7.87 12.43
N ALA A 68 -0.51 -7.02 11.41
CA ALA A 68 -1.64 -6.50 10.68
C ALA A 68 -2.24 -7.61 9.81
N ASP A 69 -3.56 -7.79 9.91
CA ASP A 69 -4.32 -8.74 9.12
C ASP A 69 -4.85 -8.07 7.82
N ARG A 70 -4.82 -6.73 7.78
CA ARG A 70 -5.31 -5.91 6.67
C ARG A 70 -4.39 -4.73 6.33
N LEU A 71 -4.29 -4.42 5.05
CA LEU A 71 -3.64 -3.24 4.49
C LEU A 71 -4.62 -2.48 3.62
N ILE A 72 -4.86 -1.20 3.93
CA ILE A 72 -5.63 -0.29 3.11
C ILE A 72 -4.65 0.68 2.43
N ILE A 73 -4.73 0.77 1.10
CA ILE A 73 -3.94 1.67 0.28
C ILE A 73 -4.91 2.72 -0.29
N ALA A 74 -4.76 3.96 0.15
CA ALA A 74 -5.55 5.10 -0.32
C ALA A 74 -4.88 5.75 -1.53
N GLY A 75 -5.02 5.13 -2.71
CA GLY A 75 -4.53 5.64 -3.98
C GLY A 75 -3.08 5.29 -4.33
N ASP A 76 -2.81 5.33 -5.63
CA ASP A 76 -1.50 5.32 -6.29
C ASP A 76 -0.58 4.19 -5.80
N MET A 77 -1.08 2.95 -5.95
CA MET A 77 -0.33 1.75 -5.56
C MET A 77 0.83 1.47 -6.50
N PHE A 78 0.62 1.53 -7.82
CA PHE A 78 1.65 1.26 -8.83
C PHE A 78 2.03 2.52 -9.59
N HIS A 79 3.32 2.68 -9.91
CA HIS A 79 3.80 3.86 -10.64
C HIS A 79 3.79 3.71 -12.17
N SER A 80 3.65 2.50 -12.73
CA SER A 80 3.84 2.31 -14.17
C SER A 80 3.02 1.15 -14.77
N VAL A 81 2.98 1.10 -16.11
CA VAL A 81 2.40 -0.01 -16.89
C VAL A 81 3.11 -1.34 -16.59
N GLN A 82 2.36 -2.44 -16.66
CA GLN A 82 2.81 -3.81 -16.33
C GLN A 82 4.25 -4.10 -16.80
N ASN A 83 5.14 -4.40 -15.86
CA ASN A 83 6.58 -4.62 -16.10
C ASN A 83 7.20 -5.44 -14.94
N LYS A 84 8.54 -5.56 -14.87
CA LYS A 84 9.28 -6.26 -13.79
C LYS A 84 8.89 -5.87 -12.35
N GLU A 85 8.26 -4.71 -12.14
CA GLU A 85 7.78 -4.22 -10.85
C GLU A 85 6.58 -5.02 -10.33
N THR A 86 5.73 -5.55 -11.23
CA THR A 86 4.64 -6.47 -10.83
C THR A 86 5.20 -7.83 -10.38
N ASP A 87 6.34 -8.27 -10.91
CA ASP A 87 7.00 -9.51 -10.49
C ASP A 87 7.58 -9.38 -9.07
N ASN A 88 8.21 -8.24 -8.77
CA ASN A 88 8.68 -7.96 -7.41
C ASN A 88 7.53 -7.90 -6.41
N PHE A 89 6.41 -7.27 -6.81
CA PHE A 89 5.20 -7.27 -5.99
C PHE A 89 4.65 -8.69 -5.78
N SER A 90 4.68 -9.55 -6.80
CA SER A 90 4.27 -10.96 -6.67
C SER A 90 5.06 -11.69 -5.58
N HIS A 91 6.38 -11.48 -5.53
CA HIS A 91 7.22 -12.05 -4.48
C HIS A 91 6.82 -11.53 -3.09
N TRP A 92 6.70 -10.21 -2.93
CA TRP A 92 6.25 -9.62 -1.67
C TRP A 92 4.86 -10.13 -1.24
N ARG A 93 3.94 -10.26 -2.20
CA ARG A 93 2.57 -10.74 -1.98
C ARG A 93 2.57 -12.19 -1.49
N SER A 94 3.41 -13.05 -2.07
CA SER A 94 3.54 -14.46 -1.63
C SER A 94 4.01 -14.57 -0.18
N ALA A 95 4.93 -13.69 0.25
CA ALA A 95 5.41 -13.65 1.62
C ALA A 95 4.36 -13.14 2.63
N HIS A 96 3.30 -12.50 2.15
CA HIS A 96 2.22 -11.95 2.96
C HIS A 96 0.84 -12.49 2.52
N ALA A 97 0.76 -13.71 1.98
CA ALA A 97 -0.43 -14.24 1.29
C ALA A 97 -1.75 -14.11 2.07
N GLN A 98 -1.69 -14.13 3.41
CA GLN A 98 -2.87 -14.00 4.30
C GLN A 98 -3.31 -12.55 4.55
N LEU A 99 -2.48 -11.56 4.25
CA LEU A 99 -2.80 -10.15 4.40
C LEU A 99 -3.93 -9.78 3.43
N HIS A 100 -5.05 -9.29 3.95
CA HIS A 100 -6.11 -8.70 3.13
C HIS A 100 -5.65 -7.33 2.63
N ILE A 101 -5.82 -7.04 1.33
CA ILE A 101 -5.40 -5.77 0.74
C ILE A 101 -6.60 -5.12 0.05
N ASP A 102 -6.95 -3.91 0.52
CA ASP A 102 -7.88 -3.02 -0.16
C ASP A 102 -7.10 -1.88 -0.82
N LEU A 103 -7.39 -1.63 -2.09
CA LEU A 103 -6.91 -0.47 -2.82
C LEU A 103 -8.10 0.41 -3.19
N VAL A 104 -8.09 1.64 -2.69
CA VAL A 104 -8.93 2.71 -3.24
C VAL A 104 -8.18 3.29 -4.43
N MET A 105 -8.73 3.14 -5.64
CA MET A 105 -8.06 3.42 -6.91
C MET A 105 -7.63 4.89 -7.01
N GLY A 106 -6.35 5.09 -7.30
CA GLY A 106 -5.78 6.38 -7.69
C GLY A 106 -5.87 6.65 -9.19
N ASN A 107 -5.49 7.85 -9.60
CA ASN A 107 -5.41 8.21 -11.02
C ASN A 107 -4.20 7.56 -11.72
N HIS A 108 -3.17 7.19 -10.96
CA HIS A 108 -2.01 6.45 -11.48
C HIS A 108 -2.20 4.93 -11.52
N ASP A 109 -3.29 4.42 -10.92
CA ASP A 109 -3.65 2.99 -10.92
C ASP A 109 -4.28 2.56 -12.25
N ILE A 110 -3.48 2.57 -13.31
CA ILE A 110 -3.92 2.34 -14.70
C ILE A 110 -3.82 0.88 -15.17
N LEU A 111 -3.44 -0.05 -14.28
CA LEU A 111 -3.36 -1.47 -14.64
C LEU A 111 -4.76 -2.06 -14.85
N LYS A 112 -4.84 -3.15 -15.61
CA LYS A 112 -6.11 -3.88 -15.77
C LYS A 112 -6.58 -4.41 -14.41
N LYS A 113 -7.88 -4.33 -14.12
CA LYS A 113 -8.48 -4.90 -12.88
C LYS A 113 -8.06 -6.36 -12.64
N THR A 114 -7.88 -7.14 -13.71
CA THR A 114 -7.39 -8.52 -13.66
C THR A 114 -6.00 -8.68 -13.03
N SER A 115 -5.12 -7.69 -13.18
CA SER A 115 -3.78 -7.70 -12.59
C SER A 115 -3.86 -7.56 -11.07
N TYR A 116 -4.78 -6.75 -10.55
CA TYR A 116 -5.00 -6.59 -9.11
C TYR A 116 -5.66 -7.83 -8.50
N SER A 117 -6.70 -8.36 -9.15
CA SER A 117 -7.37 -9.58 -8.69
C SER A 117 -6.44 -10.79 -8.68
N ALA A 118 -5.50 -10.89 -9.64
CA ALA A 118 -4.49 -11.95 -9.65
C ALA A 118 -3.57 -11.94 -8.42
N HIS A 119 -3.48 -10.80 -7.73
CA HIS A 119 -2.74 -10.66 -6.47
C HIS A 119 -3.65 -10.63 -5.23
N ASN A 120 -4.93 -11.02 -5.37
CA ASN A 120 -5.93 -10.97 -4.29
C ASN A 120 -6.03 -9.56 -3.66
N ILE A 121 -6.02 -8.51 -4.50
CA ILE A 121 -6.27 -7.14 -4.08
C ILE A 121 -7.73 -6.80 -4.38
N THR A 122 -8.45 -6.30 -3.37
CA THR A 122 -9.82 -5.80 -3.51
C THR A 122 -9.79 -4.34 -3.95
N LEU A 123 -10.44 -4.03 -5.06
CA LEU A 123 -10.47 -2.68 -5.63
C LEU A 123 -11.72 -1.92 -5.22
N HIS A 124 -11.55 -0.65 -4.89
CA HIS A 124 -12.61 0.31 -4.58
C HIS A 124 -12.44 1.53 -5.48
N ASP A 125 -13.43 1.87 -6.30
CA ASP A 125 -13.24 2.87 -7.35
C ASP A 125 -13.10 4.32 -6.81
N ASN A 126 -13.76 4.67 -5.71
CA ASN A 126 -13.76 6.06 -5.18
C ASN A 126 -13.56 6.13 -3.66
N VAL A 127 -14.23 5.24 -2.93
CA VAL A 127 -14.25 5.22 -1.47
C VAL A 127 -14.36 3.78 -1.00
N LEU A 128 -13.62 3.48 0.07
CA LEU A 128 -13.80 2.28 0.87
C LEU A 128 -14.52 2.67 2.16
N ASP A 129 -15.65 2.03 2.42
CA ASP A 129 -16.27 2.07 3.74
C ASP A 129 -15.59 1.03 4.64
N ALA A 130 -14.86 1.51 5.65
CA ALA A 130 -14.19 0.68 6.63
C ALA A 130 -14.90 0.71 8.00
N GLY A 131 -16.17 1.11 8.04
CA GLY A 131 -16.96 1.25 9.26
C GLY A 131 -16.81 2.64 9.87
N ALA A 132 -15.96 2.80 10.87
CA ALA A 132 -15.77 4.07 11.56
C ALA A 132 -15.18 5.19 10.66
N PHE A 133 -14.57 4.80 9.53
CA PHE A 133 -13.94 5.71 8.58
C PHE A 133 -14.33 5.36 7.15
N LEU A 134 -14.56 6.41 6.35
CA LEU A 134 -14.51 6.33 4.91
C LEU A 134 -13.10 6.66 4.45
N VAL A 135 -12.49 5.77 3.66
CA VAL A 135 -11.16 5.98 3.09
C VAL A 135 -11.32 6.32 1.62
N SER A 136 -10.87 7.50 1.22
CA SER A 136 -10.81 7.93 -0.17
C SER A 136 -9.42 8.45 -0.50
N ARG A 137 -9.09 8.58 -1.78
CA ARG A 137 -7.96 9.42 -2.20
C ARG A 137 -8.30 10.89 -2.00
N GLN A 138 -7.28 11.73 -1.85
CA GLN A 138 -7.44 13.17 -1.99
C GLN A 138 -7.54 13.50 -3.50
N ALA A 139 -8.41 14.46 -3.84
CA ALA A 139 -8.74 14.81 -5.22
C ALA A 139 -7.52 15.33 -5.99
#